data_AF-A0ABD5VIG5-F1
#
_entry.id   AF-A0ABD5VIG5-F1
#
_cell.length_a   1.000
_cell.length_b   1.000
_cell.length_c   1.000
_cell.angle_alpha   90.00
_cell.angle_beta   90.00
_cell.angle_gamma   90.00
#
_symmetry.space_group_name_H-M   'P 1'
#
loop_
_entity.id
_entity.type
_entity.pdbx_description
1 polymer ?
#
loop_
_entity_poly.entity_id
_entity_poly.type
_entity_poly.pdbx_seq_one_letter_code
_entity_poly.pdbx_strand_id
1 'polypeptide(L)'
;MTSVKDFRVEEPATADELGRGAFVFTDDYSVFDWGKMPDRIPDKGASLCSMGAFNFELLEDAGIPTHYRGVVDDGDVVPLRDASTPPWEMAIDLTQVPDLPVDGRDYDYDAYHADAGENYLVPLEIVFRNEVPVGSSLRSRTTPEDHGLDYDAWPDDAVDLAEPIVEFSTKYERSDRYLSREEADRIAGVADIDALERVARDVNGVVTEQAASQGLTHEDGKIECLYYDGEIRVADVVGTFDENRFSYEGTQLSKEVIRQYHKRTQPDWVRAVADAKTAAKERDEADWKALCEVDPEPLDDEVLSIARDMYAAGTNAYTGLELFDAPPLSSAVGKVRRLDNK
;
A
#
# COMPACT_ATOMS: atom_id res chain seq x y z
N MET A 1 10.12 11.17 2.75
CA MET A 1 9.02 11.72 1.93
C MET A 1 8.60 10.63 0.98
N THR A 2 7.41 10.06 1.19
CA THR A 2 6.82 9.03 0.32
C THR A 2 6.52 9.63 -1.05
N SER A 3 6.70 8.87 -2.13
CA SER A 3 6.68 9.43 -3.50
C SER A 3 5.29 9.85 -4.01
N VAL A 4 4.20 9.57 -3.27
CA VAL A 4 2.80 9.70 -3.74
C VAL A 4 1.84 10.33 -2.72
N LYS A 5 2.34 10.66 -1.52
CA LYS A 5 1.54 11.18 -0.40
C LYS A 5 2.42 12.07 0.45
N ASP A 6 1.96 13.27 0.72
CA ASP A 6 2.59 14.20 1.65
C ASP A 6 1.95 14.07 3.04
N PHE A 7 2.67 14.49 4.07
CA PHE A 7 2.25 14.40 5.46
C PHE A 7 2.23 15.80 6.07
N ARG A 8 1.08 16.21 6.60
CA ARG A 8 0.93 17.47 7.34
C ARG A 8 0.79 17.16 8.82
N VAL A 9 1.71 17.69 9.62
CA VAL A 9 1.60 17.67 11.09
C VAL A 9 0.92 18.96 11.54
N GLU A 10 -0.19 18.82 12.24
CA GLU A 10 -0.89 19.94 12.88
C GLU A 10 -0.49 20.02 14.36
N GLU A 11 -0.52 18.88 15.05
CA GLU A 11 -0.07 18.70 16.42
C GLU A 11 0.84 17.46 16.47
N PRO A 12 2.10 17.57 16.91
CA PRO A 12 2.98 16.40 16.99
C PRO A 12 2.53 15.43 18.08
N ALA A 13 2.75 14.14 17.87
CA ALA A 13 2.57 13.13 18.90
C ALA A 13 3.62 13.28 20.01
N THR A 14 3.27 12.82 21.21
CA THR A 14 4.20 12.70 22.34
C THR A 14 4.22 11.26 22.84
N ALA A 15 5.06 10.96 23.84
CA ALA A 15 5.08 9.63 24.47
C ALA A 15 3.73 9.18 25.02
N ASP A 16 2.90 10.13 25.48
CA ASP A 16 1.68 9.83 26.23
C ASP A 16 0.39 10.26 25.49
N GLU A 17 0.50 10.97 24.36
CA GLU A 17 -0.65 11.51 23.63
C GLU A 17 -0.47 11.38 22.10
N LEU A 18 -1.52 10.95 21.41
CA LEU A 18 -1.60 11.02 19.95
C LEU A 18 -1.60 12.48 19.48
N GLY A 19 -0.87 12.73 18.41
CA GLY A 19 -0.89 13.99 17.69
C GLY A 19 -2.04 14.04 16.68
N ARG A 20 -2.05 15.11 15.87
CA ARG A 20 -3.03 15.32 14.80
C ARG A 20 -2.35 15.75 13.53
N GLY A 21 -2.82 15.20 12.42
CA GLY A 21 -2.31 15.56 11.12
C GLY A 21 -3.23 15.11 10.01
N ALA A 22 -2.71 15.20 8.79
CA ALA A 22 -3.40 14.74 7.61
C ALA A 22 -2.42 14.12 6.62
N PHE A 23 -2.89 13.09 5.92
CA PHE A 23 -2.31 12.69 4.65
C PHE A 23 -2.85 13.58 3.54
N VAL A 24 -1.94 14.12 2.72
CA VAL A 24 -2.27 14.88 1.51
C VAL A 24 -1.91 14.01 0.31
N PHE A 25 -2.91 13.46 -0.36
CA PHE A 25 -2.72 12.58 -1.49
C PHE A 25 -2.36 13.39 -2.74
N THR A 26 -1.47 12.85 -3.57
CA THR A 26 -1.07 13.50 -4.82
C THR A 26 -1.37 12.60 -6.02
N ASP A 27 -1.45 13.22 -7.20
CA ASP A 27 -1.51 12.52 -8.48
C ASP A 27 -0.16 11.97 -8.95
N ASP A 28 0.86 12.09 -8.10
CA ASP A 28 2.16 11.50 -8.39
C ASP A 28 2.04 9.97 -8.30
N TYR A 29 2.85 9.31 -9.10
CA TYR A 29 2.99 7.85 -9.08
C TYR A 29 4.47 7.49 -9.15
N SER A 30 4.78 6.26 -8.76
CA SER A 30 6.13 5.72 -8.79
C SER A 30 6.12 4.26 -9.25
N VAL A 31 7.05 3.93 -10.15
CA VAL A 31 7.31 2.56 -10.61
C VAL A 31 8.81 2.29 -10.54
N PHE A 32 9.18 1.02 -10.35
CA PHE A 32 10.58 0.56 -10.22
C PHE A 32 11.39 1.26 -9.12
N ASP A 33 10.73 1.75 -8.07
CA ASP A 33 11.33 2.52 -6.97
C ASP A 33 12.01 3.82 -7.44
N TRP A 34 11.70 4.31 -8.65
CA TRP A 34 12.31 5.52 -9.23
C TRP A 34 12.05 6.78 -8.41
N GLY A 35 11.04 6.77 -7.54
CA GLY A 35 10.43 7.95 -6.95
C GLY A 35 9.41 8.57 -7.91
N LYS A 36 9.20 9.87 -7.79
CA LYS A 36 8.20 10.62 -8.57
C LYS A 36 8.51 10.55 -10.08
N MET A 37 7.51 10.15 -10.85
CA MET A 37 7.54 10.14 -12.32
C MET A 37 7.39 11.57 -12.90
N PRO A 38 7.84 11.83 -14.14
CA PRO A 38 7.84 13.18 -14.73
C PRO A 38 6.43 13.76 -14.97
N ASP A 39 5.44 12.89 -15.02
CA ASP A 39 4.02 13.14 -15.25
C ASP A 39 3.16 12.72 -14.05
N ARG A 40 1.88 13.09 -14.08
CA ARG A 40 0.90 12.81 -13.04
C ARG A 40 -0.30 12.09 -13.63
N ILE A 41 -0.93 11.22 -12.85
CA ILE A 41 -2.18 10.56 -13.24
C ILE A 41 -3.32 11.38 -12.61
N PRO A 42 -4.09 12.15 -13.40
CA PRO A 42 -5.13 13.02 -12.83
C PRO A 42 -6.13 12.22 -11.97
N ASP A 43 -6.64 12.85 -10.91
CA ASP A 43 -7.62 12.29 -9.97
C ASP A 43 -7.16 11.02 -9.20
N LYS A 44 -5.92 10.55 -9.38
CA LYS A 44 -5.39 9.41 -8.65
C LYS A 44 -5.36 9.67 -7.15
N GLY A 45 -4.86 10.83 -6.73
CA GLY A 45 -4.75 11.17 -5.32
C GLY A 45 -6.12 11.19 -4.64
N ALA A 46 -7.10 11.89 -5.23
CA ALA A 46 -8.47 11.89 -4.73
C ALA A 46 -9.13 10.51 -4.74
N SER A 47 -8.88 9.70 -5.77
CA SER A 47 -9.39 8.32 -5.85
C SER A 47 -8.90 7.48 -4.68
N LEU A 48 -7.59 7.54 -4.39
CA LEU A 48 -6.97 6.80 -3.29
C LEU A 48 -7.39 7.32 -1.92
N CYS A 49 -7.53 8.64 -1.76
CA CYS A 49 -8.05 9.24 -0.53
C CYS A 49 -9.49 8.79 -0.25
N SER A 50 -10.36 8.86 -1.26
CA SER A 50 -11.76 8.45 -1.16
C SER A 50 -11.89 6.97 -0.84
N MET A 51 -11.15 6.11 -1.55
CA MET A 51 -11.18 4.66 -1.32
C MET A 51 -10.63 4.29 0.06
N GLY A 52 -9.54 4.94 0.50
CA GLY A 52 -8.98 4.75 1.83
C GLY A 52 -9.94 5.18 2.93
N ALA A 53 -10.56 6.35 2.79
CA ALA A 53 -11.56 6.86 3.72
C ALA A 53 -12.77 5.92 3.83
N PHE A 54 -13.29 5.46 2.68
CA PHE A 54 -14.39 4.51 2.62
C PHE A 54 -14.06 3.23 3.37
N ASN A 55 -12.86 2.67 3.18
CA ASN A 55 -12.44 1.46 3.89
C ASN A 55 -12.27 1.70 5.38
N PHE A 56 -11.70 2.83 5.80
CA PHE A 56 -11.60 3.15 7.23
C PHE A 56 -12.99 3.24 7.89
N GLU A 57 -13.96 3.88 7.23
CA GLU A 57 -15.34 3.92 7.73
C GLU A 57 -15.96 2.51 7.82
N LEU A 58 -15.71 1.62 6.85
CA LEU A 58 -16.14 0.22 6.94
C LEU A 58 -15.47 -0.55 8.10
N LEU A 59 -14.17 -0.30 8.35
CA LEU A 59 -13.45 -0.91 9.48
C LEU A 59 -14.01 -0.43 10.82
N GLU A 60 -14.31 0.85 10.96
CA GLU A 60 -14.93 1.42 12.16
C GLU A 60 -16.33 0.86 12.40
N ASP A 61 -17.14 0.71 11.35
CA ASP A 61 -18.45 0.05 11.42
C ASP A 61 -18.34 -1.43 11.84
N ALA A 62 -17.23 -2.10 11.49
CA ALA A 62 -16.89 -3.44 11.94
C ALA A 62 -16.29 -3.50 13.36
N GLY A 63 -16.06 -2.34 14.00
CA GLY A 63 -15.48 -2.24 15.33
C GLY A 63 -13.96 -2.43 15.39
N ILE A 64 -13.28 -2.25 14.26
CA ILE A 64 -11.81 -2.33 14.17
C ILE A 64 -11.25 -0.92 14.41
N PRO A 65 -10.43 -0.70 15.45
CA PRO A 65 -9.86 0.61 15.73
C PRO A 65 -8.93 1.10 14.61
N THR A 66 -9.02 2.39 14.29
CA THR A 66 -8.21 3.02 13.24
C THR A 66 -7.65 4.37 13.73
N HIS A 67 -6.67 4.91 13.01
CA HIS A 67 -6.21 6.29 13.21
C HIS A 67 -7.00 7.34 12.42
N TYR A 68 -8.01 6.92 11.64
CA TYR A 68 -8.77 7.79 10.76
C TYR A 68 -9.69 8.70 11.58
N ARG A 69 -9.88 9.94 11.10
CA ARG A 69 -10.75 10.93 11.75
C ARG A 69 -11.81 11.51 10.82
N GLY A 70 -11.72 11.25 9.53
CA GLY A 70 -12.52 11.89 8.49
C GLY A 70 -11.67 12.33 7.30
N VAL A 71 -12.34 12.82 6.26
CA VAL A 71 -11.70 13.56 5.17
C VAL A 71 -11.81 15.05 5.41
N VAL A 72 -10.88 15.84 4.86
CA VAL A 72 -10.92 17.30 4.98
C VAL A 72 -11.68 17.88 3.79
N ASP A 73 -12.77 18.61 4.06
CA ASP A 73 -13.57 19.34 3.08
C ASP A 73 -13.75 20.78 3.56
N ASP A 74 -13.34 21.75 2.74
CA ASP A 74 -13.31 23.18 3.08
C ASP A 74 -12.66 23.53 4.45
N GLY A 75 -11.71 22.69 4.90
CA GLY A 75 -10.98 22.84 6.17
C GLY A 75 -11.64 22.18 7.38
N ASP A 76 -12.85 21.64 7.23
CA ASP A 76 -13.53 20.86 8.25
C ASP A 76 -13.27 19.36 8.05
N VAL A 77 -13.22 18.60 9.14
CA VAL A 77 -13.11 17.14 9.10
C VAL A 77 -14.50 16.53 9.11
N VAL A 78 -14.85 15.82 8.03
CA VAL A 78 -16.18 15.25 7.80
C VAL A 78 -16.11 13.78 7.37
N PRO A 79 -17.17 12.98 7.56
CA PRO A 79 -17.29 11.67 6.91
C PRO A 79 -17.24 11.80 5.39
N LEU A 80 -16.72 10.79 4.70
CA LEU A 80 -16.59 10.77 3.23
C LEU A 80 -17.90 11.08 2.51
N ARG A 81 -19.02 10.51 2.99
CA ARG A 81 -20.35 10.72 2.39
C ARG A 81 -20.84 12.17 2.45
N ASP A 82 -20.30 12.97 3.37
CA ASP A 82 -20.69 14.36 3.61
C ASP A 82 -19.76 15.34 2.87
N ALA A 83 -18.65 14.86 2.27
CA ALA A 83 -17.73 15.68 1.49
C ALA A 83 -18.37 16.20 0.20
N SER A 84 -18.15 17.49 -0.09
CA SER A 84 -18.72 18.19 -1.23
C SER A 84 -18.08 17.83 -2.58
N THR A 85 -16.83 17.39 -2.54
CA THR A 85 -16.03 16.96 -3.70
C THR A 85 -15.14 15.78 -3.33
N PRO A 86 -14.59 15.02 -4.30
CA PRO A 86 -13.63 13.97 -4.00
C PRO A 86 -12.45 14.50 -3.18
N PRO A 87 -12.26 14.03 -1.95
CA PRO A 87 -11.28 14.60 -1.02
C PRO A 87 -9.85 14.28 -1.43
N TRP A 88 -8.93 15.19 -1.13
CA TRP A 88 -7.48 15.00 -1.31
C TRP A 88 -6.72 14.87 0.00
N GLU A 89 -7.39 15.14 1.10
CA GLU A 89 -6.81 15.17 2.43
C GLU A 89 -7.60 14.26 3.38
N MET A 90 -6.88 13.43 4.12
CA MET A 90 -7.42 12.51 5.11
C MET A 90 -6.87 12.89 6.48
N ALA A 91 -7.76 13.29 7.39
CA ALA A 91 -7.38 13.62 8.76
C ALA A 91 -7.13 12.34 9.55
N ILE A 92 -6.03 12.33 10.31
CA ILE A 92 -5.58 11.17 11.08
C ILE A 92 -5.05 11.57 12.46
N ASP A 93 -5.14 10.65 13.40
CA ASP A 93 -4.36 10.68 14.64
C ASP A 93 -2.92 10.29 14.31
N LEU A 94 -1.96 11.00 14.91
CA LEU A 94 -0.53 10.74 14.72
C LEU A 94 0.04 10.00 15.91
N THR A 95 0.85 8.99 15.63
CA THR A 95 1.68 8.31 16.62
C THR A 95 3.14 8.73 16.46
N GLN A 96 4.01 8.35 17.40
CA GLN A 96 5.44 8.60 17.25
C GLN A 96 6.05 7.64 16.23
N VAL A 97 7.03 8.16 15.50
CA VAL A 97 7.95 7.37 14.69
C VAL A 97 9.37 7.78 15.10
N PRO A 98 9.92 7.18 16.17
CA PRO A 98 11.30 7.41 16.55
C PRO A 98 12.28 7.05 15.42
N ASP A 99 13.48 7.62 15.48
CA ASP A 99 14.56 7.16 14.62
C ASP A 99 14.92 5.71 14.99
N LEU A 100 15.12 4.84 14.00
CA LEU A 100 15.63 3.48 14.21
C LEU A 100 17.16 3.50 14.09
N PRO A 101 17.92 3.45 15.21
CA PRO A 101 19.37 3.52 15.15
C PRO A 101 19.94 2.28 14.44
N VAL A 102 21.03 2.47 13.69
CA VAL A 102 21.68 1.40 12.93
C VAL A 102 23.19 1.39 13.23
N ASP A 103 23.70 0.22 13.62
CA ASP A 103 25.14 -0.03 13.74
C ASP A 103 25.57 -1.12 12.75
N GLY A 104 26.27 -0.72 11.69
CA GLY A 104 26.64 -1.61 10.60
C GLY A 104 25.41 -2.17 9.87
N ARG A 105 25.04 -3.41 10.18
CA ARG A 105 23.88 -4.13 9.61
C ARG A 105 22.78 -4.42 10.63
N ASP A 106 23.01 -4.07 11.89
CA ASP A 106 22.09 -4.34 12.99
C ASP A 106 21.26 -3.09 13.28
N TYR A 107 19.95 -3.27 13.43
CA TYR A 107 19.01 -2.21 13.77
C TYR A 107 18.59 -2.32 15.24
N ASP A 108 18.64 -1.22 15.97
CA ASP A 108 18.39 -1.18 17.41
C ASP A 108 16.91 -0.90 17.71
N TYR A 109 16.09 -1.96 17.63
CA TYR A 109 14.67 -1.89 17.96
C TYR A 109 14.42 -1.66 19.45
N ASP A 110 15.36 -2.04 20.34
CA ASP A 110 15.24 -1.77 21.78
C ASP A 110 15.31 -0.25 22.04
N ALA A 111 16.23 0.45 21.37
CA ALA A 111 16.30 1.91 21.41
C ALA A 111 15.06 2.58 20.80
N TYR A 112 14.57 2.06 19.67
CA TYR A 112 13.32 2.53 19.05
C TYR A 112 12.16 2.49 20.05
N HIS A 113 11.93 1.35 20.70
CA HIS A 113 10.84 1.17 21.67
C HIS A 113 11.04 1.96 22.95
N ALA A 114 12.29 2.13 23.41
CA ALA A 114 12.59 2.94 24.60
C ALA A 114 12.23 4.44 24.39
N ASP A 115 12.43 4.97 23.19
CA ASP A 115 12.07 6.35 22.85
C ASP A 115 10.56 6.51 22.55
N ALA A 116 9.93 5.48 21.99
CA ALA A 116 8.51 5.45 21.65
C ALA A 116 7.58 5.31 22.86
N GLY A 117 7.99 4.57 23.90
CA GLY A 117 7.10 4.22 25.01
C GLY A 117 5.89 3.40 24.54
N GLU A 118 4.68 3.80 24.93
CA GLU A 118 3.44 3.10 24.58
C GLU A 118 2.65 3.80 23.45
N ASN A 119 3.27 4.71 22.71
CA ASN A 119 2.67 5.40 21.56
C ASN A 119 3.62 5.38 20.35
N TYR A 120 3.47 4.41 19.46
CA TYR A 120 4.34 4.27 18.28
C TYR A 120 3.70 3.58 17.07
N LEU A 121 4.24 3.87 15.89
CA LEU A 121 3.93 3.07 14.70
C LEU A 121 4.68 1.74 14.79
N VAL A 122 3.98 0.62 14.75
CA VAL A 122 4.63 -0.69 14.80
C VAL A 122 5.57 -0.81 13.60
N PRO A 123 6.87 -1.14 13.79
CA PRO A 123 7.88 -1.08 12.72
C PRO A 123 7.81 -2.29 11.76
N LEU A 124 6.59 -2.70 11.42
CA LEU A 124 6.25 -3.82 10.55
C LEU A 124 5.27 -3.38 9.47
N GLU A 125 5.44 -3.90 8.25
CA GLU A 125 4.34 -4.06 7.31
C GLU A 125 3.71 -5.44 7.53
N ILE A 126 2.38 -5.50 7.57
CA ILE A 126 1.64 -6.75 7.72
C ILE A 126 0.96 -7.07 6.39
N VAL A 127 1.48 -8.07 5.69
CA VAL A 127 1.03 -8.49 4.36
C VAL A 127 0.06 -9.65 4.52
N PHE A 128 -1.11 -9.58 3.89
CA PHE A 128 -2.05 -10.69 3.81
C PHE A 128 -2.27 -11.09 2.35
N ARG A 129 -2.47 -12.39 2.09
CA ARG A 129 -2.66 -12.94 0.75
C ARG A 129 -3.89 -13.82 0.70
N ASN A 130 -4.79 -13.55 -0.24
CA ASN A 130 -5.90 -14.42 -0.60
C ASN A 130 -5.57 -15.28 -1.83
N GLU A 131 -4.60 -14.86 -2.63
CA GLU A 131 -4.09 -15.59 -3.79
C GLU A 131 -2.56 -15.59 -3.79
N VAL A 132 -1.96 -16.67 -4.28
CA VAL A 132 -0.52 -16.77 -4.55
C VAL A 132 -0.28 -16.82 -6.06
N PRO A 133 -0.11 -15.68 -6.75
CA PRO A 133 0.18 -15.67 -8.18
C PRO A 133 1.59 -16.18 -8.48
N VAL A 134 1.84 -16.57 -9.74
CA VAL A 134 3.13 -17.12 -10.21
C VAL A 134 4.32 -16.21 -9.90
N GLY A 135 4.11 -14.88 -9.97
CA GLY A 135 5.13 -13.88 -9.66
C GLY A 135 5.31 -13.58 -8.17
N SER A 136 4.60 -14.25 -7.26
CA SER A 136 4.67 -13.98 -5.83
C SER A 136 6.05 -14.31 -5.25
N SER A 137 6.60 -13.38 -4.46
CA SER A 137 7.86 -13.59 -3.74
C SER A 137 7.77 -14.72 -2.69
N LEU A 138 6.55 -15.11 -2.30
CA LEU A 138 6.32 -16.24 -1.40
C LEU A 138 6.85 -17.55 -1.98
N ARG A 139 6.69 -17.74 -3.30
CA ARG A 139 6.99 -18.99 -4.00
C ARG A 139 8.47 -19.34 -4.03
N SER A 140 9.34 -18.33 -4.01
CA SER A 140 10.80 -18.52 -3.99
C SER A 140 11.37 -18.68 -2.57
N ARG A 141 10.58 -18.36 -1.54
CA ARG A 141 11.00 -18.38 -0.13
C ARG A 141 10.48 -19.58 0.65
N THR A 142 9.35 -20.16 0.22
CA THR A 142 8.61 -21.19 0.95
C THR A 142 8.06 -22.25 0.00
N THR A 143 7.55 -23.33 0.57
CA THR A 143 6.80 -24.40 -0.11
C THR A 143 5.31 -24.29 0.23
N PRO A 144 4.41 -24.91 -0.55
CA PRO A 144 2.98 -24.94 -0.20
C PRO A 144 2.70 -25.59 1.17
N GLU A 145 3.48 -26.62 1.55
CA GLU A 145 3.37 -27.31 2.84
C GLU A 145 3.58 -26.37 4.03
N ASP A 146 4.50 -25.39 3.91
CA ASP A 146 4.75 -24.38 4.96
C ASP A 146 3.49 -23.57 5.31
N HIS A 147 2.51 -23.53 4.40
CA HIS A 147 1.24 -22.82 4.53
C HIS A 147 0.03 -23.76 4.63
N GLY A 148 0.26 -25.06 4.88
CA GLY A 148 -0.80 -26.05 5.03
C GLY A 148 -1.54 -26.41 3.74
N LEU A 149 -0.94 -26.13 2.57
CA LEU A 149 -1.54 -26.44 1.28
C LEU A 149 -1.11 -27.83 0.79
N ASP A 150 -2.06 -28.60 0.26
CA ASP A 150 -1.85 -29.97 -0.24
C ASP A 150 -1.29 -29.97 -1.67
N TYR A 151 -0.07 -29.44 -1.83
CA TYR A 151 0.69 -29.46 -3.07
C TYR A 151 2.15 -29.84 -2.82
N ASP A 152 2.70 -30.74 -3.64
CA ASP A 152 4.11 -31.14 -3.57
C ASP A 152 5.08 -29.97 -3.90
N ALA A 153 4.63 -29.04 -4.75
CA ALA A 153 5.34 -27.83 -5.15
C ALA A 153 4.33 -26.77 -5.62
N TRP A 154 4.75 -25.51 -5.69
CA TRP A 154 3.89 -24.45 -6.20
C TRP A 154 3.41 -24.77 -7.63
N PRO A 155 2.10 -24.76 -7.91
CA PRO A 155 1.54 -24.98 -9.26
C PRO A 155 2.03 -23.94 -10.28
N ASP A 156 2.01 -24.24 -11.57
CA ASP A 156 2.41 -23.27 -12.61
C ASP A 156 1.39 -22.14 -12.83
N ASP A 157 0.21 -22.25 -12.22
CA ASP A 157 -0.86 -21.25 -12.22
C ASP A 157 -1.00 -20.60 -10.83
N ALA A 158 -1.79 -19.53 -10.74
CA ALA A 158 -2.14 -18.92 -9.46
C ALA A 158 -2.89 -19.90 -8.54
N VAL A 159 -2.76 -19.70 -7.23
CA VAL A 159 -3.43 -20.52 -6.21
C VAL A 159 -4.31 -19.64 -5.35
N ASP A 160 -5.62 -19.83 -5.44
CA ASP A 160 -6.59 -19.25 -4.50
C ASP A 160 -6.48 -19.93 -3.14
N LEU A 161 -6.45 -19.13 -2.07
CA LEU A 161 -6.30 -19.61 -0.70
C LEU A 161 -7.66 -19.64 0.00
N ALA A 162 -7.97 -20.78 0.63
CA ALA A 162 -9.17 -20.89 1.46
C ALA A 162 -9.07 -20.07 2.74
N GLU A 163 -7.86 -19.98 3.31
CA GLU A 163 -7.52 -19.13 4.44
C GLU A 163 -6.36 -18.23 4.04
N PRO A 164 -6.41 -16.91 4.35
CA PRO A 164 -5.36 -16.03 3.92
C PRO A 164 -4.05 -16.33 4.66
N ILE A 165 -2.95 -16.21 3.94
CA ILE A 165 -1.60 -16.24 4.53
C ILE A 165 -1.28 -14.84 5.03
N VAL A 166 -0.78 -14.71 6.27
CA VAL A 166 -0.29 -13.45 6.83
C VAL A 166 1.22 -13.54 7.02
N GLU A 167 1.94 -12.54 6.53
CA GLU A 167 3.38 -12.41 6.65
C GLU A 167 3.74 -11.03 7.22
N PHE A 168 4.88 -10.94 7.88
CA PHE A 168 5.41 -9.68 8.39
C PHE A 168 6.71 -9.33 7.64
N SER A 169 6.88 -8.05 7.32
CA SER A 169 8.15 -7.51 6.86
C SER A 169 8.54 -6.26 7.64
N THR A 170 9.82 -5.94 7.64
CA THR A 170 10.35 -4.71 8.22
C THR A 170 9.86 -3.48 7.45
N LYS A 171 9.71 -2.33 8.11
CA LYS A 171 9.30 -1.06 7.47
C LYS A 171 10.40 0.01 7.37
N TYR A 172 11.32 0.05 8.34
CA TYR A 172 12.30 1.15 8.48
C TYR A 172 13.74 0.74 8.20
N GLU A 173 13.96 -0.52 7.80
CA GLU A 173 15.27 -0.97 7.35
C GLU A 173 15.59 -0.40 5.96
N ARG A 174 16.86 -0.44 5.55
CA ARG A 174 17.31 0.00 4.21
C ARG A 174 16.58 -0.71 3.06
N SER A 175 16.14 -1.95 3.30
CA SER A 175 15.33 -2.73 2.37
C SER A 175 14.42 -3.65 3.16
N ASP A 176 13.14 -3.66 2.80
CA ASP A 176 12.17 -4.51 3.48
C ASP A 176 12.49 -5.99 3.28
N ARG A 177 12.40 -6.75 4.36
CA ARG A 177 12.62 -8.19 4.36
C ARG A 177 11.54 -8.90 5.17
N TYR A 178 11.15 -10.07 4.68
CA TYR A 178 10.19 -10.93 5.37
C TYR A 178 10.82 -11.59 6.60
N LEU A 179 10.02 -11.70 7.65
CA LEU A 179 10.45 -12.07 8.99
C LEU A 179 9.92 -13.45 9.38
N SER A 180 10.67 -14.14 10.25
CA SER A 180 10.09 -15.22 11.04
C SER A 180 9.14 -14.62 12.09
N ARG A 181 8.22 -15.42 12.61
CA ARG A 181 7.28 -14.97 13.64
C ARG A 181 7.98 -14.48 14.91
N GLU A 182 9.01 -15.20 15.36
CA GLU A 182 9.81 -14.80 16.53
C GLU A 182 10.54 -13.47 16.32
N GLU A 183 10.96 -13.18 15.09
CA GLU A 183 11.64 -11.93 14.79
C GLU A 183 10.65 -10.77 14.66
N ALA A 184 9.50 -11.00 14.03
CA ALA A 184 8.41 -10.03 13.97
C ALA A 184 7.91 -9.67 15.37
N ASP A 185 7.76 -10.64 16.27
CA ASP A 185 7.38 -10.41 17.68
C ASP A 185 8.38 -9.49 18.41
N ARG A 186 9.68 -9.75 18.26
CA ARG A 186 10.73 -8.86 18.82
C ARG A 186 10.65 -7.45 18.26
N ILE A 187 10.45 -7.33 16.94
CA ILE A 187 10.40 -6.03 16.25
C ILE A 187 9.12 -5.27 16.62
N ALA A 188 7.99 -5.95 16.80
CA ALA A 188 6.71 -5.36 17.19
C ALA A 188 6.74 -4.72 18.60
N GLY A 189 7.63 -5.18 19.48
CA GLY A 189 7.80 -4.66 20.83
C GLY A 189 6.69 -5.13 21.76
N VAL A 190 5.96 -4.20 22.38
CA VAL A 190 4.84 -4.54 23.27
C VAL A 190 3.54 -4.88 22.51
N ALA A 191 3.46 -4.53 21.23
CA ALA A 191 2.35 -4.90 20.37
C ALA A 191 2.36 -6.42 20.10
N ASP A 192 1.37 -7.13 20.65
CA ASP A 192 1.23 -8.58 20.51
C ASP A 192 1.11 -8.99 19.03
N ILE A 193 2.04 -9.82 18.55
CA ILE A 193 2.07 -10.30 17.16
C ILE A 193 0.83 -11.12 16.79
N ASP A 194 0.26 -11.86 17.74
CA ASP A 194 -0.98 -12.61 17.53
C ASP A 194 -2.17 -11.66 17.37
N ALA A 195 -2.14 -10.50 18.05
CA ALA A 195 -3.16 -9.46 17.88
C ALA A 195 -3.01 -8.73 16.54
N LEU A 196 -1.78 -8.40 16.13
CA LEU A 196 -1.50 -7.82 14.81
C LEU A 196 -1.95 -8.74 13.67
N GLU A 197 -1.70 -10.05 13.79
CA GLU A 197 -2.19 -11.04 12.81
C GLU A 197 -3.73 -11.08 12.75
N ARG A 198 -4.41 -11.05 13.91
CA ARG A 198 -5.88 -11.00 13.96
C ARG A 198 -6.42 -9.75 13.28
N VAL A 199 -5.89 -8.57 13.61
CA VAL A 199 -6.27 -7.30 12.97
C VAL A 199 -6.09 -7.37 11.45
N ALA A 200 -4.97 -7.91 10.97
CA ALA A 200 -4.74 -8.06 9.54
C ALA A 200 -5.76 -8.99 8.86
N ARG A 201 -6.16 -10.09 9.51
CA ARG A 201 -7.19 -10.99 9.01
C ARG A 201 -8.57 -10.33 8.98
N ASP A 202 -8.93 -9.60 10.03
CA ASP A 202 -10.21 -8.90 10.13
C ASP A 202 -10.32 -7.80 9.06
N VAL A 203 -9.26 -6.99 8.91
CA VAL A 203 -9.15 -5.98 7.85
C VAL A 203 -9.26 -6.60 6.46
N ASN A 204 -8.50 -7.68 6.20
CA ASN A 204 -8.57 -8.39 4.94
C ASN A 204 -9.98 -8.94 4.66
N GLY A 205 -10.66 -9.47 5.68
CA GLY A 205 -12.04 -9.94 5.57
C GLY A 205 -12.99 -8.84 5.09
N VAL A 206 -12.98 -7.67 5.74
CA VAL A 206 -13.81 -6.52 5.39
C VAL A 206 -13.53 -6.03 3.96
N VAL A 207 -12.26 -5.83 3.61
CA VAL A 207 -11.85 -5.35 2.28
C VAL A 207 -12.20 -6.36 1.18
N THR A 208 -12.05 -7.66 1.46
CA THR A 208 -12.36 -8.74 0.52
C THR A 208 -13.86 -8.87 0.30
N GLU A 209 -14.67 -8.80 1.35
CA GLU A 209 -16.14 -8.81 1.24
C GLU A 209 -16.63 -7.62 0.41
N GLN A 210 -16.09 -6.42 0.68
CA GLN A 210 -16.43 -5.23 -0.10
C GLN A 210 -16.05 -5.38 -1.57
N ALA A 211 -14.82 -5.82 -1.87
CA ALA A 211 -14.37 -6.04 -3.24
C ALA A 211 -15.28 -7.04 -3.98
N ALA A 212 -15.58 -8.17 -3.34
CA ALA A 212 -16.43 -9.22 -3.90
C ALA A 212 -17.86 -8.71 -4.17
N SER A 213 -18.41 -7.84 -3.30
CA SER A 213 -19.74 -7.24 -3.48
C SER A 213 -19.86 -6.41 -4.77
N GLN A 214 -18.74 -5.89 -5.27
CA GLN A 214 -18.64 -5.09 -6.49
C GLN A 214 -18.06 -5.87 -7.68
N GLY A 215 -17.85 -7.18 -7.54
CA GLY A 215 -17.31 -8.05 -8.59
C GLY A 215 -15.81 -7.90 -8.83
N LEU A 216 -15.07 -7.38 -7.85
CA LEU A 216 -13.61 -7.37 -7.85
C LEU A 216 -13.07 -8.60 -7.09
N THR A 217 -11.95 -9.13 -7.57
CA THR A 217 -11.12 -10.08 -6.83
C THR A 217 -10.08 -9.29 -6.04
N HIS A 218 -9.91 -9.63 -4.76
CA HIS A 218 -8.87 -9.07 -3.88
C HIS A 218 -7.78 -10.12 -3.66
N GLU A 219 -6.66 -9.98 -4.38
CA GLU A 219 -5.59 -10.99 -4.45
C GLU A 219 -4.72 -10.96 -3.18
N ASP A 220 -4.31 -9.76 -2.75
CA ASP A 220 -3.54 -9.54 -1.53
C ASP A 220 -3.43 -8.03 -1.23
N GLY A 221 -2.89 -7.74 -0.05
CA GLY A 221 -2.63 -6.37 0.38
C GLY A 221 -1.71 -6.30 1.58
N LYS A 222 -1.54 -5.09 2.08
CA LYS A 222 -0.81 -4.83 3.31
C LYS A 222 -1.48 -3.74 4.13
N ILE A 223 -1.26 -3.81 5.43
CA ILE A 223 -1.62 -2.77 6.38
C ILE A 223 -0.42 -2.43 7.25
N GLU A 224 -0.52 -1.27 7.90
CA GLU A 224 0.33 -0.86 8.99
C GLU A 224 -0.54 -0.67 10.24
N CYS A 225 0.08 -0.74 11.40
CA CYS A 225 -0.62 -0.55 12.67
C CYS A 225 0.18 0.37 13.56
N LEU A 226 -0.51 1.16 14.38
CA LEU A 226 0.07 1.82 15.53
C LEU A 226 -0.34 1.10 16.81
N TYR A 227 0.50 1.24 17.83
CA TYR A 227 0.22 0.84 19.20
C TYR A 227 0.08 2.10 20.05
N TYR A 228 -1.01 2.21 20.80
CA TYR A 228 -1.30 3.32 21.70
C TYR A 228 -2.00 2.82 22.96
N ASP A 229 -1.35 2.94 24.12
CA ASP A 229 -1.93 2.66 25.45
C ASP A 229 -2.68 1.31 25.54
N GLY A 230 -2.02 0.24 25.06
CA GLY A 230 -2.60 -1.11 25.08
C GLY A 230 -3.52 -1.46 23.90
N GLU A 231 -3.76 -0.52 22.97
CA GLU A 231 -4.62 -0.71 21.81
C GLU A 231 -3.82 -0.70 20.50
N ILE A 232 -4.11 -1.65 19.62
CA ILE A 232 -3.62 -1.67 18.24
C ILE A 232 -4.67 -1.00 17.35
N ARG A 233 -4.25 -0.03 16.54
CA ARG A 233 -5.11 0.62 15.55
C ARG A 233 -4.53 0.50 14.16
N VAL A 234 -5.39 0.29 13.16
CA VAL A 234 -4.99 0.32 11.76
C VAL A 234 -4.52 1.73 11.39
N ALA A 235 -3.34 1.82 10.81
CA ALA A 235 -2.67 3.06 10.44
C ALA A 235 -2.38 3.09 8.93
N ASP A 236 -1.69 4.15 8.50
CA ASP A 236 -1.45 4.47 7.08
C ASP A 236 -2.74 4.52 6.24
N VAL A 237 -2.78 3.85 5.08
CA VAL A 237 -3.95 3.79 4.20
C VAL A 237 -4.27 2.33 3.90
N VAL A 238 -5.55 1.98 3.88
CA VAL A 238 -6.01 0.59 3.75
C VAL A 238 -6.88 0.36 2.53
N GLY A 239 -6.71 -0.80 1.89
CA GLY A 239 -7.60 -1.30 0.84
C GLY A 239 -7.65 -0.47 -0.44
N THR A 240 -6.59 0.27 -0.79
CA THR A 240 -6.53 1.07 -2.03
C THR A 240 -5.81 0.35 -3.17
N PHE A 241 -6.01 0.80 -4.41
CA PHE A 241 -5.35 0.23 -5.60
C PHE A 241 -3.81 0.36 -5.62
N ASP A 242 -3.22 1.19 -4.76
CA ASP A 242 -1.76 1.31 -4.65
C ASP A 242 -1.15 0.36 -3.60
N GLU A 243 -1.93 0.03 -2.56
CA GLU A 243 -1.50 -0.82 -1.44
C GLU A 243 -1.99 -2.27 -1.52
N ASN A 244 -2.99 -2.53 -2.35
CA ASN A 244 -3.63 -3.83 -2.51
C ASN A 244 -3.70 -4.18 -4.00
N ARG A 245 -3.71 -5.48 -4.29
CA ARG A 245 -3.92 -5.99 -5.65
C ARG A 245 -5.36 -6.42 -5.81
N PHE A 246 -6.10 -5.60 -6.56
CA PHE A 246 -7.43 -5.93 -7.02
C PHE A 246 -7.41 -6.26 -8.50
N SER A 247 -8.28 -7.16 -8.93
CA SER A 247 -8.54 -7.40 -10.34
C SER A 247 -10.04 -7.41 -10.65
N TYR A 248 -10.37 -6.97 -11.86
CA TYR A 248 -11.73 -7.01 -12.39
C TYR A 248 -11.71 -7.76 -13.71
N GLU A 249 -12.49 -8.85 -13.79
CA GLU A 249 -12.49 -9.78 -14.93
C GLU A 249 -11.07 -10.28 -15.32
N GLY A 250 -10.16 -10.45 -14.35
CA GLY A 250 -8.78 -10.88 -14.60
C GLY A 250 -7.83 -9.78 -15.08
N THR A 251 -8.18 -8.50 -14.94
CA THR A 251 -7.29 -7.36 -15.20
C THR A 251 -7.04 -6.60 -13.91
N GLN A 252 -5.76 -6.45 -13.55
CA GLN A 252 -5.36 -5.74 -12.33
C GLN A 252 -5.68 -4.24 -12.41
N LEU A 253 -6.19 -3.72 -11.31
CA LEU A 253 -6.48 -2.30 -11.10
C LEU A 253 -5.41 -1.70 -10.18
N SER A 254 -4.22 -1.47 -10.72
CA SER A 254 -3.10 -0.94 -9.94
C SER A 254 -2.06 -0.25 -10.82
N LYS A 255 -1.04 0.33 -10.19
CA LYS A 255 0.17 0.83 -10.87
C LYS A 255 0.90 -0.21 -11.73
N GLU A 256 0.59 -1.51 -11.61
CA GLU A 256 1.16 -2.55 -12.48
C GLU A 256 0.87 -2.28 -13.96
N VAL A 257 -0.30 -1.74 -14.30
CA VAL A 257 -0.66 -1.38 -15.69
C VAL A 257 0.36 -0.42 -16.29
N ILE A 258 0.69 0.65 -15.55
CA ILE A 258 1.64 1.67 -16.00
C ILE A 258 3.08 1.15 -15.94
N ARG A 259 3.40 0.32 -14.93
CA ARG A 259 4.69 -0.37 -14.84
C ARG A 259 4.95 -1.22 -16.10
N GLN A 260 3.98 -2.02 -16.54
CA GLN A 260 4.11 -2.83 -17.74
C GLN A 260 4.20 -1.99 -19.02
N TYR A 261 3.45 -0.89 -19.09
CA TYR A 261 3.57 0.05 -20.19
C TYR A 261 5.01 0.57 -20.34
N HIS A 262 5.63 1.07 -19.27
CA HIS A 262 7.03 1.51 -19.30
C HIS A 262 8.01 0.39 -19.67
N LYS A 263 7.82 -0.85 -19.19
CA LYS A 263 8.69 -1.98 -19.61
C LYS A 263 8.69 -2.18 -21.12
N ARG A 264 7.54 -2.00 -21.76
CA ARG A 264 7.38 -2.19 -23.20
C ARG A 264 7.89 -1.01 -24.01
N THR A 265 7.58 0.22 -23.58
CA THR A 265 7.83 1.43 -24.39
C THR A 265 9.15 2.11 -24.07
N GLN A 266 9.68 1.92 -22.86
CA GLN A 266 10.95 2.50 -22.40
C GLN A 266 11.91 1.42 -21.85
N PRO A 267 12.20 0.34 -22.62
CA PRO A 267 13.00 -0.78 -22.14
C PRO A 267 14.45 -0.41 -21.79
N ASP A 268 15.01 0.61 -22.45
CA ASP A 268 16.39 1.06 -22.19
C ASP A 268 16.50 1.75 -20.84
N TRP A 269 15.52 2.57 -20.46
CA TRP A 269 15.42 3.13 -19.11
C TRP A 269 15.26 2.03 -18.05
N VAL A 270 14.35 1.07 -18.29
CA VAL A 270 14.12 -0.03 -17.33
C VAL A 270 15.39 -0.88 -17.12
N ARG A 271 16.17 -1.13 -18.18
CA ARG A 271 17.48 -1.78 -18.07
C ARG A 271 18.47 -0.92 -17.29
N ALA A 272 18.57 0.37 -17.60
CA ALA A 272 19.46 1.29 -16.88
C ALA A 272 19.17 1.34 -15.38
N VAL A 273 17.88 1.33 -14.98
CA VAL A 273 17.47 1.22 -13.56
C VAL A 273 17.97 -0.08 -12.94
N ALA A 274 17.80 -1.21 -13.63
CA ALA A 274 18.24 -2.52 -13.12
C ALA A 274 19.78 -2.60 -12.99
N ASP A 275 20.51 -2.07 -13.97
CA ASP A 275 21.97 -2.02 -13.97
C ASP A 275 22.48 -1.10 -12.85
N ALA A 276 21.86 0.06 -12.67
CA ALA A 276 22.19 1.00 -11.60
C ALA A 276 21.96 0.41 -10.21
N LYS A 277 20.83 -0.27 -9.97
CA LYS A 277 20.56 -0.99 -8.72
C LYS A 277 21.57 -2.11 -8.46
N THR A 278 21.96 -2.83 -9.50
CA THR A 278 22.98 -3.88 -9.40
C THR A 278 24.34 -3.30 -9.02
N ALA A 279 24.78 -2.24 -9.71
CA ALA A 279 26.03 -1.56 -9.43
C ALA A 279 26.08 -0.93 -8.03
N ALA A 280 24.97 -0.31 -7.59
CA ALA A 280 24.84 0.26 -6.25
C ALA A 280 25.01 -0.81 -5.15
N LYS A 281 24.36 -1.97 -5.34
CA LYS A 281 24.47 -3.12 -4.43
C LYS A 281 25.89 -3.67 -4.38
N GLU A 282 26.60 -3.72 -5.51
CA GLU A 282 28.00 -4.15 -5.57
C GLU A 282 28.96 -3.16 -4.89
N ARG A 283 28.62 -1.87 -4.87
CA ARG A 283 29.42 -0.78 -4.30
C ARG A 283 29.04 -0.40 -2.87
N ASP A 284 27.99 -1.00 -2.30
CA ASP A 284 27.38 -0.60 -1.03
C ASP A 284 26.96 0.89 -1.00
N GLU A 285 26.50 1.40 -2.15
CA GLU A 285 26.01 2.77 -2.31
C GLU A 285 24.48 2.79 -2.20
N ALA A 286 23.94 3.66 -1.34
CA ALA A 286 22.50 3.76 -1.14
C ALA A 286 21.77 4.48 -2.30
N ASP A 287 22.42 5.49 -2.90
CA ASP A 287 21.85 6.28 -3.99
C ASP A 287 22.13 5.65 -5.35
N TRP A 288 21.43 4.55 -5.63
CA TRP A 288 21.50 3.91 -6.95
C TRP A 288 21.02 4.81 -8.08
N LYS A 289 20.15 5.79 -7.78
CA LYS A 289 19.55 6.66 -8.80
C LYS A 289 20.60 7.57 -9.44
N ALA A 290 21.57 8.04 -8.66
CA ALA A 290 22.73 8.79 -9.17
C ALA A 290 23.60 8.00 -10.17
N LEU A 291 23.50 6.66 -10.18
CA LEU A 291 24.20 5.78 -11.13
C LEU A 291 23.39 5.52 -12.41
N CYS A 292 22.13 5.94 -12.47
CA CYS A 292 21.27 5.77 -13.64
C CYS A 292 21.37 7.00 -14.55
N GLU A 293 22.01 6.85 -15.71
CA GLU A 293 22.20 7.95 -16.68
C GLU A 293 20.97 8.20 -17.58
N VAL A 294 19.95 7.33 -17.48
CA VAL A 294 18.74 7.41 -18.29
C VAL A 294 17.57 7.78 -17.39
N ASP A 295 16.86 8.83 -17.74
CA ASP A 295 15.60 9.24 -17.11
C ASP A 295 14.39 8.66 -17.86
N PRO A 296 13.24 8.44 -17.18
CA PRO A 296 12.01 8.08 -17.86
C PRO A 296 11.49 9.26 -18.69
N GLU A 297 10.95 8.94 -19.86
CA GLU A 297 10.17 9.90 -20.65
C GLU A 297 8.73 9.99 -20.12
N PRO A 298 8.07 11.17 -20.20
CA PRO A 298 6.66 11.31 -19.88
C PRO A 298 5.78 10.39 -20.73
N LEU A 299 4.65 9.93 -20.16
CA LEU A 299 3.66 9.19 -20.92
C LEU A 299 2.80 10.11 -21.78
N ASP A 300 2.27 9.56 -22.88
CA ASP A 300 1.30 10.26 -23.71
C ASP A 300 -0.01 10.49 -22.94
N ASP A 301 -0.70 11.61 -23.24
CA ASP A 301 -1.98 11.97 -22.61
C ASP A 301 -3.05 10.86 -22.70
N GLU A 302 -3.05 10.05 -23.77
CA GLU A 302 -3.96 8.91 -23.91
C GLU A 302 -3.73 7.87 -22.80
N VAL A 303 -2.47 7.60 -22.44
CA VAL A 303 -2.10 6.62 -21.41
C VAL A 303 -2.48 7.14 -20.03
N LEU A 304 -2.19 8.41 -19.76
CA LEU A 304 -2.57 9.07 -18.51
C LEU A 304 -4.09 9.12 -18.34
N SER A 305 -4.84 9.37 -19.42
CA SER A 305 -6.30 9.33 -19.40
C SER A 305 -6.83 7.92 -19.12
N ILE A 306 -6.22 6.87 -19.68
CA ILE A 306 -6.59 5.47 -19.39
C ILE A 306 -6.30 5.14 -17.92
N ALA A 307 -5.15 5.57 -17.40
CA ALA A 307 -4.78 5.38 -15.99
C ALA A 307 -5.76 6.09 -15.06
N ARG A 308 -6.09 7.35 -15.35
CA ARG A 308 -7.08 8.13 -14.60
C ARG A 308 -8.43 7.45 -14.59
N ASP A 309 -8.93 7.03 -15.75
CA ASP A 309 -10.22 6.33 -15.86
C ASP A 309 -10.22 5.03 -15.04
N MET A 310 -9.10 4.30 -14.97
CA MET A 310 -8.97 3.11 -14.13
C MET A 310 -9.13 3.44 -12.64
N TYR A 311 -8.41 4.44 -12.11
CA TYR A 311 -8.52 4.83 -10.70
C TYR A 311 -9.91 5.39 -10.37
N ALA A 312 -10.40 6.33 -11.18
CA ALA A 312 -11.67 7.01 -10.93
C ALA A 312 -12.87 6.06 -11.07
N ALA A 313 -12.95 5.29 -12.17
CA ALA A 313 -14.03 4.33 -12.37
C ALA A 313 -13.95 3.17 -11.37
N GLY A 314 -12.72 2.71 -11.05
CA GLY A 314 -12.48 1.71 -10.03
C GLY A 314 -12.97 2.17 -8.66
N THR A 315 -12.72 3.42 -8.29
CA THR A 315 -13.15 3.97 -7.00
C THR A 315 -14.67 4.12 -6.94
N ASN A 316 -15.29 4.67 -7.99
CA ASN A 316 -16.76 4.76 -8.06
C ASN A 316 -17.41 3.37 -7.95
N ALA A 317 -16.89 2.38 -8.67
CA ALA A 317 -17.42 1.02 -8.65
C ALA A 317 -17.18 0.35 -7.29
N TYR A 318 -15.98 0.48 -6.72
CA TYR A 318 -15.63 -0.14 -5.44
C TYR A 318 -16.44 0.43 -4.28
N THR A 319 -16.65 1.74 -4.24
CA THR A 319 -17.37 2.41 -3.14
C THR A 319 -18.89 2.44 -3.36
N GLY A 320 -19.35 2.28 -4.61
CA GLY A 320 -20.74 2.51 -4.99
C GLY A 320 -21.14 3.99 -5.02
N LEU A 321 -20.18 4.91 -4.91
CA LEU A 321 -20.41 6.36 -4.89
C LEU A 321 -20.11 6.97 -6.29
N GLU A 322 -20.85 8.01 -6.67
CA GLU A 322 -20.62 8.77 -7.90
C GLU A 322 -19.67 9.95 -7.64
N LEU A 323 -18.43 9.66 -7.24
CA LEU A 323 -17.44 10.68 -6.86
C LEU A 323 -16.81 11.37 -8.09
N PHE A 324 -16.54 10.59 -9.14
CA PHE A 324 -15.83 11.07 -10.32
C PHE A 324 -16.69 10.97 -11.58
N ASP A 325 -16.57 11.95 -12.49
CA ASP A 325 -17.05 11.80 -13.86
C ASP A 325 -16.10 10.85 -14.62
N ALA A 326 -16.45 9.57 -14.62
CA ALA A 326 -15.64 8.49 -15.18
C ALA A 326 -16.53 7.48 -15.92
N PRO A 327 -16.00 6.78 -16.93
CA PRO A 327 -16.76 5.73 -17.60
C PRO A 327 -17.06 4.56 -16.64
N PRO A 328 -17.98 3.64 -16.99
CA PRO A 328 -18.17 2.41 -16.22
C PRO A 328 -16.86 1.61 -16.12
N LEU A 329 -16.64 0.93 -14.98
CA LEU A 329 -15.40 0.17 -14.72
C LEU A 329 -15.06 -0.82 -15.85
N SER A 330 -16.05 -1.55 -16.37
CA SER A 330 -15.86 -2.47 -17.50
C SER A 330 -15.31 -1.79 -18.76
N SER A 331 -15.69 -0.53 -19.01
CA SER A 331 -15.20 0.26 -20.13
C SER A 331 -13.77 0.76 -19.89
N ALA A 332 -13.46 1.20 -18.65
CA ALA A 332 -12.10 1.59 -18.26
C ALA A 332 -11.13 0.39 -18.38
N VAL A 333 -11.49 -0.76 -17.82
CA VAL A 333 -10.74 -2.03 -17.93
C VAL A 333 -10.58 -2.46 -19.39
N GLY A 334 -11.63 -2.30 -20.21
CA GLY A 334 -11.54 -2.56 -21.64
C GLY A 334 -10.51 -1.68 -22.36
N LYS A 335 -10.27 -0.44 -21.91
CA LYS A 335 -9.19 0.41 -22.43
C LYS A 335 -7.82 -0.06 -21.94
N VAL A 336 -7.69 -0.41 -20.66
CA VAL A 336 -6.45 -0.99 -20.09
C VAL A 336 -6.01 -2.23 -20.85
N ARG A 337 -6.90 -3.20 -21.08
CA ARG A 337 -6.59 -4.40 -21.87
C ARG A 337 -6.11 -4.07 -23.29
N ARG A 338 -6.67 -3.05 -23.94
CA ARG A 338 -6.22 -2.62 -25.27
C ARG A 338 -4.84 -1.97 -25.20
N LEU A 339 -4.52 -1.29 -24.10
CA LEU A 339 -3.20 -0.76 -23.85
C LEU A 339 -2.15 -1.88 -23.72
N ASP A 340 -2.49 -2.98 -23.04
CA ASP A 340 -1.58 -4.13 -22.88
C ASP A 340 -1.34 -4.91 -24.18
N ASN A 341 -2.30 -4.90 -25.10
CA ASN A 341 -2.22 -5.61 -26.38
C ASN A 341 -1.57 -4.80 -27.53
N LYS A 342 -1.22 -3.53 -27.33
CA LYS A 342 -0.49 -2.70 -28.30
C LYS A 342 1.02 -2.96 -28.23
#